data_AF-A0A844UE89-F1
#
_entry.id   AF-A0A844UE89-F1
#
_cell.length_a   1.000
_cell.length_b   1.000
_cell.length_c   1.000
_cell.angle_alpha   90.00
_cell.angle_beta   90.00
_cell.angle_gamma   90.00
#
_symmetry.space_group_name_H-M   'P 1'
#
loop_
_entity.id
_entity.type
_entity.pdbx_description
1 polymer ?
#
loop_
_entity_poly.entity_id
_entity_poly.type
_entity_poly.pdbx_seq_one_letter_code
_entity_poly.pdbx_strand_id
1 'polypeptide(L)'
;MWLLGCIRFNRFFREDILDAFYFNDIYQLQRLADKWKEDYNFNHPHKALGNKSPKEYKPRFDEEFKFFIKSEHNKNYLSNLEVS
;
A
#
# COMPACT_ATOMS: atom_id res chain seq x y z
N MET A 1 7.26 3.93 -3.30
CA MET A 1 6.96 2.67 -2.57
C MET A 1 5.45 2.54 -2.47
N TRP A 2 4.83 2.03 -3.53
CA TRP A 2 3.39 1.78 -3.58
C TRP A 2 3.17 0.44 -2.90
N LEU A 3 2.60 0.46 -1.69
CA LEU A 3 2.34 -0.75 -0.93
C LEU A 3 1.44 -1.65 -1.76
N LEU A 4 1.93 -2.87 -1.92
CA LEU A 4 1.37 -3.95 -2.69
C LEU A 4 -0.15 -4.06 -2.51
N GLY A 5 -0.86 -4.02 -3.64
CA GLY A 5 -2.04 -4.86 -3.82
C GLY A 5 -3.33 -4.39 -3.17
N CYS A 6 -3.65 -3.10 -3.23
CA CYS A 6 -5.05 -2.72 -3.07
C CYS A 6 -5.79 -3.00 -4.38
N ILE A 7 -6.45 -4.18 -4.46
CA ILE A 7 -7.08 -4.75 -5.68
C ILE A 7 -8.01 -3.76 -6.41
N ARG A 8 -8.45 -2.68 -5.74
CA ARG A 8 -9.41 -1.72 -6.28
C ARG A 8 -8.89 -0.31 -6.54
N PHE A 9 -7.61 -0.03 -6.32
CA PHE A 9 -7.06 1.31 -6.49
C PHE A 9 -7.35 1.89 -7.89
N ASN A 10 -6.96 1.15 -8.95
CA ASN A 10 -7.16 1.60 -10.33
C ASN A 10 -8.64 1.75 -10.70
N ARG A 11 -9.50 0.92 -10.10
CA ARG A 11 -10.94 1.00 -10.35
C ARG A 11 -11.51 2.28 -9.73
N PHE A 12 -11.22 2.56 -8.46
CA PHE A 12 -11.69 3.77 -7.80
C PHE A 12 -11.09 5.03 -8.41
N PHE A 13 -9.81 5.01 -8.81
CA PHE A 13 -9.22 6.16 -9.49
C PHE A 13 -9.93 6.47 -10.82
N ARG A 14 -10.30 5.42 -11.58
CA ARG A 14 -11.08 5.60 -12.80
C ARG A 14 -12.46 6.17 -12.49
N GLU A 15 -13.22 5.54 -11.60
CA GLU A 15 -14.60 5.94 -11.27
C GLU A 15 -14.66 7.35 -10.65
N ASP A 16 -13.76 7.68 -9.72
CA ASP A 16 -13.82 8.92 -8.93
C ASP A 16 -13.12 10.11 -9.59
N ILE A 17 -12.18 9.86 -10.51
CA ILE A 17 -11.40 10.92 -11.15
C ILE A 17 -11.65 10.94 -12.65
N LEU A 18 -11.32 9.86 -13.35
CA LEU A 18 -11.31 9.87 -14.81
C LEU A 18 -12.72 9.91 -15.43
N ASP A 19 -13.66 9.21 -14.83
CA ASP A 19 -15.03 9.11 -15.33
C ASP A 19 -15.93 10.25 -14.77
N ALA A 20 -15.55 10.83 -13.63
CA ALA A 20 -16.34 11.87 -12.95
C ALA A 20 -16.07 13.30 -13.47
N PHE A 21 -14.90 13.55 -14.08
CA PHE A 21 -14.47 14.89 -14.47
C PHE A 21 -14.07 14.95 -15.95
N TYR A 22 -14.41 16.06 -16.60
CA TYR A 22 -13.84 16.43 -17.90
C TYR A 22 -12.67 17.39 -17.67
N PHE A 23 -11.51 17.09 -18.27
CA PHE A 23 -10.28 17.86 -18.07
C PHE A 23 -9.96 18.70 -19.30
N ASN A 24 -9.69 19.99 -19.08
CA ASN A 24 -9.26 20.88 -20.15
C ASN A 24 -7.73 20.88 -20.34
N ASP A 25 -6.99 20.48 -19.30
CA ASP A 25 -5.54 20.37 -19.32
C ASP A 25 -5.04 19.29 -18.35
N ILE A 26 -3.79 18.86 -18.52
CA ILE A 26 -3.18 17.81 -17.69
C ILE A 26 -2.92 18.27 -16.25
N TYR A 27 -2.75 19.57 -16.00
CA TYR A 27 -2.49 20.10 -14.66
C TYR A 27 -3.74 20.03 -13.78
N GLN A 28 -4.94 20.16 -14.35
CA GLN A 28 -6.20 19.93 -13.66
C GLN A 28 -6.31 18.48 -13.19
N LEU A 29 -6.02 17.52 -14.07
CA LEU A 29 -5.96 16.10 -13.73
C LEU A 29 -4.95 15.86 -12.62
N GLN A 30 -3.74 16.41 -12.73
CA GLN A 30 -2.67 16.25 -11.75
C GLN A 30 -3.09 16.71 -10.36
N ARG A 31 -3.68 17.91 -10.24
CA ARG A 31 -4.14 18.46 -8.96
C ARG A 31 -5.22 17.59 -8.31
N LEU A 32 -6.20 17.14 -9.09
CA LEU A 32 -7.26 16.26 -8.60
C LEU A 32 -6.73 14.89 -8.20
N ALA A 33 -5.83 14.33 -9.01
CA ALA A 33 -5.19 13.04 -8.74
C ALA A 33 -4.33 13.09 -7.48
N ASP A 34 -3.60 14.17 -7.23
CA ASP A 34 -2.78 14.30 -6.03
C ASP A 34 -3.64 14.43 -4.77
N LYS A 35 -4.71 15.23 -4.82
CA LYS A 35 -5.68 15.30 -3.71
C LYS A 35 -6.36 13.97 -3.45
N TRP A 36 -6.85 13.30 -4.49
CA TRP A 36 -7.51 12.01 -4.36
C TRP A 36 -6.58 10.92 -3.83
N LYS A 37 -5.31 10.92 -4.27
CA LYS A 37 -4.29 10.00 -3.79
C LYS A 37 -3.99 10.20 -2.31
N GLU A 38 -3.93 11.44 -1.85
CA GLU A 38 -3.78 11.73 -0.42
C GLU A 38 -4.98 11.20 0.36
N ASP A 39 -6.20 11.54 -0.05
CA ASP A 39 -7.41 11.05 0.60
C ASP A 39 -7.50 9.52 0.61
N TYR A 40 -7.22 8.87 -0.52
CA TYR A 40 -7.21 7.41 -0.63
C TYR A 40 -6.24 6.78 0.35
N ASN A 41 -5.02 7.31 0.44
CA ASN A 41 -3.98 6.73 1.29
C ASN A 41 -4.25 6.91 2.78
N PHE A 42 -4.94 7.98 3.18
CA PHE A 42 -5.15 8.31 4.59
C PHE A 42 -6.52 7.86 5.11
N ASN A 43 -7.55 7.90 4.28
CA ASN A 43 -8.94 7.78 4.72
C ASN A 43 -9.70 6.61 4.11
N HIS A 44 -9.24 6.01 2.98
CA HIS A 44 -10.02 4.98 2.31
C HIS A 44 -10.01 3.65 3.08
N PRO A 45 -11.15 3.16 3.56
CA PRO A 45 -11.19 1.94 4.36
C PRO A 45 -11.13 0.69 3.48
N HIS A 46 -10.25 -0.24 3.83
CA HIS A 46 -10.14 -1.52 3.12
C HIS A 46 -10.61 -2.69 3.98
N LYS A 47 -11.70 -3.36 3.59
CA LYS A 47 -12.25 -4.52 4.32
C LYS A 47 -11.21 -5.62 4.56
N ALA A 48 -10.38 -5.92 3.56
CA ALA A 48 -9.31 -6.90 3.67
C ALA A 48 -8.21 -6.52 4.68
N LEU A 49 -8.07 -5.22 4.98
CA LEU A 49 -7.11 -4.68 5.95
C LEU A 49 -7.78 -4.38 7.31
N GLY A 50 -8.98 -4.91 7.56
CA GLY A 50 -9.75 -4.63 8.78
C GLY A 50 -10.30 -3.20 8.81
N ASN A 51 -10.74 -2.69 7.66
CA ASN A 51 -11.23 -1.32 7.44
C ASN A 51 -10.20 -0.21 7.69
N LYS A 52 -8.91 -0.54 7.73
CA LYS A 52 -7.82 0.43 7.82
C LYS A 52 -7.48 1.02 6.45
N SER A 53 -6.95 2.23 6.47
CA SER A 53 -6.39 2.88 5.29
C SER A 53 -5.01 2.33 4.93
N PRO A 54 -4.53 2.55 3.69
CA PRO A 54 -3.19 2.12 3.28
C PRO A 54 -2.08 2.64 4.21
N LYS A 55 -2.19 3.88 4.70
CA LYS A 55 -1.20 4.46 5.60
C LYS A 55 -1.23 3.83 6.98
N GLU A 56 -2.41 3.52 7.51
CA GLU A 56 -2.56 2.82 8.79
C GLU A 56 -2.05 1.37 8.73
N TYR A 57 -2.10 0.76 7.55
CA TYR A 57 -1.60 -0.59 7.34
C TYR A 57 -0.07 -0.67 7.17
N LYS A 58 0.56 0.39 6.67
CA LYS A 58 2.01 0.44 6.36
C LYS A 58 2.94 -0.03 7.51
N PRO A 59 2.76 0.40 8.77
CA PRO A 59 3.67 0.00 9.86
C PRO A 59 3.68 -1.51 10.09
N ARG A 60 2.53 -2.15 9.93
CA ARG A 60 2.38 -3.61 10.08
C ARG A 60 3.23 -4.36 9.06
N PHE A 61 3.27 -3.89 7.81
CA PHE A 61 4.06 -4.54 6.77
C PHE A 61 5.56 -4.41 7.02
N ASP A 62 6.02 -3.24 7.49
CA ASP A 62 7.43 -3.02 7.83
C ASP A 62 7.87 -3.89 9.01
N GLU A 63 6.99 -4.09 10.01
CA GLU A 63 7.23 -4.97 11.16
C GLU A 63 7.19 -6.45 10.79
N GLU A 64 6.17 -6.89 10.04
CA GLU A 64 6.04 -8.25 9.54
C GLU A 64 7.23 -8.60 8.64
N PHE A 65 7.61 -7.72 7.71
CA PHE A 65 8.78 -7.94 6.85
C PHE A 65 10.08 -8.04 7.66
N LYS A 66 10.30 -7.15 8.64
CA LYS A 66 11.47 -7.25 9.56
C LYS A 66 11.46 -8.55 10.36
N PHE A 67 10.29 -8.99 10.82
CA PHE A 67 10.13 -10.25 11.54
C PHE A 67 10.51 -11.44 10.65
N PHE A 68 10.01 -11.50 9.40
CA PHE A 68 10.34 -12.56 8.46
C PHE A 68 11.84 -12.61 8.16
N ILE A 69 12.47 -11.46 7.86
CA ILE A 69 13.91 -11.39 7.61
C ILE A 69 14.72 -11.84 8.84
N LYS A 70 14.32 -11.43 10.05
CA LYS A 70 14.98 -11.85 11.29
C LYS A 70 14.83 -13.36 11.53
N SER A 71 13.67 -13.93 11.22
CA SER A 71 13.39 -15.35 11.41
C SER A 71 14.21 -16.23 10.47
N GLU A 72 14.32 -15.86 9.19
CA GLU A 72 15.13 -16.57 8.19
C GLU A 72 16.63 -16.48 8.52
N HIS A 73 17.10 -15.28 8.92
CA HIS A 73 18.47 -15.10 9.38
C HIS A 73 18.76 -16.06 10.55
N ASN A 74 17.95 -16.05 11.62
CA ASN A 74 18.11 -16.93 12.77
C ASN A 74 18.09 -18.43 12.44
N LYS A 75 17.20 -18.89 11.54
CA LYS A 75 17.17 -20.28 11.08
C LYS A 75 18.48 -20.68 10.39
N ASN A 76 19.04 -19.79 9.56
CA ASN A 76 20.31 -20.04 8.88
C ASN A 76 21.50 -20.12 9.86
N TYR A 77 21.53 -19.33 10.93
CA TYR A 77 22.57 -19.48 11.98
C TYR A 77 22.42 -20.80 12.72
N LEU A 78 21.20 -21.18 13.08
CA LEU A 78 20.91 -22.44 13.78
C LEU A 78 21.27 -23.64 12.90
N SER A 79 20.88 -23.63 11.62
CA SER A 79 21.22 -24.70 10.68
C SER A 79 22.72 -24.85 10.49
N ASN A 80 23.48 -23.74 10.48
CA ASN A 80 24.94 -23.78 10.36
C ASN A 80 25.64 -24.23 11.65
N LEU A 81 24.98 -24.08 12.81
CA LEU A 81 25.48 -24.56 14.10
C LEU A 81 25.29 -26.08 14.27
N GLU A 82 24.23 -26.64 13.69
CA GLU A 82 23.90 -28.07 13.77
C GLU A 82 24.81 -28.96 12.89
N VAL A 83 25.58 -28.37 11.96
CA VAL A 83 26.49 -29.10 11.05
C VAL A 83 27.96 -29.09 11.51
N SER A 84 28.25 -28.65 12.73
CA SER A 84 29.59 -28.70 13.37
C SER A 84 29.60 -29.70 14.52
#